data_AF-B9TCW7-F1
#
_entry.id   AF-B9TCW7-F1
#
_cell.length_a   1.000
_cell.length_b   1.000
_cell.length_c   1.000
_cell.angle_alpha   90.00
_cell.angle_beta   90.00
_cell.angle_gamma   90.00
#
_symmetry.space_group_name_H-M   'P 1'
#
loop_
_entity.id
_entity.type
_entity.pdbx_description
1 polymer ?
#
loop_
_entity_poly.entity_id
_entity_poly.type
_entity_poly.pdbx_seq_one_letter_code
_entity_poly.pdbx_strand_id
1 'polypeptide(L)'
;MQDYRAQLATNPQELEEILGPISDAGVDIFDASTRYFDIPAFEGSTLNLAGWAKKVTGKPTMTVGGIGLNKGFGGSMDKRTDSDSVNNLDLLLSRFEAGEFDLIGVGRSLLNDPAWIRKARAGEPFDVFDPKNLRRLT
;
A
#
# COMPACT_ATOMS: atom_id res chain seq x y z
N MET A 1 -19.34 -1.12 -9.09
CA MET A 1 -18.51 0.06 -9.38
C MET A 1 -17.73 0.37 -8.10
N GLN A 2 -16.40 0.44 -8.14
CA GLN A 2 -15.60 0.76 -6.95
C GLN A 2 -15.52 2.28 -6.79
N ASP A 3 -15.83 2.82 -5.61
CA ASP A 3 -15.61 4.23 -5.29
C ASP A 3 -14.22 4.42 -4.70
N TYR A 4 -13.31 4.96 -5.51
CA TYR A 4 -11.92 5.22 -5.11
C TYR A 4 -11.75 6.49 -4.26
N ARG A 5 -12.83 7.21 -3.95
CA ARG A 5 -12.83 8.38 -3.07
C ARG A 5 -13.30 8.05 -1.65
N ALA A 6 -13.79 6.84 -1.42
CA ALA A 6 -14.21 6.40 -0.09
C ALA A 6 -13.00 6.42 0.86
N GLN A 7 -13.19 7.01 2.04
CA GLN A 7 -12.21 7.10 3.11
C GLN A 7 -12.80 6.49 4.38
N LEU A 8 -11.96 5.84 5.19
CA LEU A 8 -12.37 5.23 6.46
C LEU A 8 -12.71 6.28 7.52
N ALA A 9 -11.98 7.40 7.52
CA ALA A 9 -12.11 8.53 8.42
C ALA A 9 -11.65 9.80 7.70
N THR A 10 -12.05 10.99 8.16
CA THR A 10 -11.63 12.28 7.57
C THR A 10 -10.46 12.93 8.33
N ASN A 11 -10.18 12.49 9.54
CA ASN A 11 -9.11 12.99 10.39
C ASN A 11 -8.58 11.89 11.35
N PRO A 12 -7.42 12.11 12.00
CA PRO A 12 -6.85 11.13 12.92
C PRO A 12 -7.75 10.73 14.09
N GLN A 13 -8.54 11.66 14.63
CA GLN A 13 -9.41 11.41 15.78
C GLN A 13 -10.54 10.45 15.40
N GLU A 14 -11.21 10.69 14.27
CA GLU A 14 -12.21 9.76 13.73
C GLU A 14 -11.63 8.38 13.44
N LEU A 15 -10.37 8.31 12.98
CA LEU A 15 -9.71 7.02 12.76
C LEU A 15 -9.49 6.28 14.08
N GLU A 16 -9.08 6.98 15.14
CA GLU A 16 -8.91 6.42 16.47
C GLU A 16 -10.24 5.92 17.05
N GLU A 17 -11.33 6.67 16.87
CA GLU A 17 -12.68 6.24 17.30
C GLU A 17 -13.12 4.93 16.63
N ILE A 18 -12.69 4.67 15.39
CA ILE A 18 -12.98 3.44 14.65
C ILE A 18 -12.04 2.30 15.08
N LEU A 19 -10.73 2.56 15.11
CA LEU A 19 -9.74 1.51 15.29
C LEU A 19 -9.49 1.16 16.77
N GLY A 20 -9.74 2.08 17.69
CA GLY A 20 -9.57 1.90 19.14
C GLY A 20 -10.36 0.71 19.69
N PRO A 21 -11.69 0.62 19.48
CA PRO A 21 -12.47 -0.51 19.94
C PRO A 21 -12.01 -1.86 19.35
N ILE A 22 -11.51 -1.86 18.11
CA ILE A 22 -10.97 -3.07 17.45
C ILE A 22 -9.63 -3.47 18.09
N SER A 23 -8.80 -2.48 18.42
CA SER A 23 -7.56 -2.66 19.17
C SER A 23 -7.81 -3.25 20.55
N ASP A 24 -8.76 -2.68 21.30
CA ASP A 24 -9.15 -3.09 22.65
C ASP A 24 -9.78 -4.50 22.66
N ALA A 25 -10.50 -4.86 21.60
CA ALA A 25 -11.04 -6.21 21.40
C ALA A 25 -9.94 -7.26 21.16
N GLY A 26 -8.68 -6.85 21.01
CA GLY A 26 -7.53 -7.75 20.94
C GLY A 26 -7.06 -8.10 19.54
N VAL A 27 -7.33 -7.26 18.53
CA VAL A 27 -6.74 -7.48 17.18
C VAL A 27 -5.21 -7.48 17.26
N ASP A 28 -4.58 -8.35 16.47
CA ASP A 28 -3.11 -8.49 16.44
C ASP A 28 -2.44 -7.51 15.46
N ILE A 29 -3.10 -7.20 14.34
CA ILE A 29 -2.54 -6.40 13.26
C ILE A 29 -3.63 -5.72 12.44
N PHE A 30 -3.34 -4.52 11.92
CA PHE A 30 -4.18 -3.86 10.92
C PHE A 30 -3.56 -3.96 9.52
N ASP A 31 -4.28 -4.59 8.58
CA ASP A 31 -4.01 -4.52 7.15
C ASP A 31 -4.68 -3.27 6.56
N ALA A 32 -3.90 -2.22 6.38
CA ALA A 32 -4.38 -0.91 5.96
C ALA A 32 -4.41 -0.81 4.42
N SER A 33 -5.43 -1.41 3.82
CA SER A 33 -5.61 -1.42 2.37
C SER A 33 -5.75 -0.02 1.78
N THR A 34 -4.80 0.36 0.92
CA THR A 34 -4.85 1.59 0.12
C THR A 34 -4.48 1.29 -1.33
N ARG A 35 -4.79 2.23 -2.23
CA ARG A 35 -4.44 2.06 -3.64
C ARG A 35 -2.94 2.22 -3.90
N TYR A 36 -2.31 3.16 -3.20
CA TYR A 36 -0.91 3.51 -3.32
C TYR A 36 -0.38 3.83 -1.92
N PHE A 37 0.67 3.11 -1.49
CA PHE A 37 1.20 3.21 -0.14
C PHE A 37 1.77 4.60 0.20
N ASP A 38 2.12 5.39 -0.80
CA ASP A 38 2.80 6.68 -0.62
C ASP A 38 1.84 7.88 -0.53
N ILE A 39 0.53 7.64 -0.58
CA ILE A 39 -0.49 8.68 -0.42
C ILE A 39 -0.78 8.89 1.06
N PRO A 40 -0.68 10.14 1.57
CA PRO A 40 -1.07 10.46 2.93
C PRO A 40 -2.55 10.17 3.18
N ALA A 41 -2.88 9.66 4.37
CA ALA A 41 -4.28 9.44 4.75
C ALA A 41 -5.01 10.76 5.04
N PHE A 42 -4.29 11.76 5.58
CA PHE A 42 -4.83 13.05 5.99
C PHE A 42 -3.91 14.19 5.54
N GLU A 43 -4.50 15.37 5.32
CA GLU A 43 -3.77 16.59 4.99
C GLU A 43 -2.79 17.01 6.09
N GLY A 44 -1.65 17.58 5.71
CA GLY A 44 -0.62 18.03 6.65
C GLY A 44 0.24 16.92 7.26
N SER A 45 0.06 15.66 6.84
CA SER A 45 0.87 14.51 7.25
C SER A 45 1.52 13.84 6.05
N THR A 46 2.63 13.13 6.28
CA THR A 46 3.22 12.20 5.32
C THR A 46 2.74 10.75 5.53
N LEU A 47 2.11 10.46 6.68
CA LEU A 47 1.70 9.10 7.03
C LEU A 47 0.53 8.64 6.18
N ASN A 48 0.66 7.43 5.63
CA ASN A 48 -0.42 6.70 5.00
C ASN A 48 -1.35 6.09 6.06
N LEU A 49 -2.37 5.33 5.63
CA LEU A 49 -3.33 4.71 6.54
C LEU A 49 -2.67 3.72 7.51
N ALA A 50 -1.66 2.96 7.07
CA ALA A 50 -0.92 2.02 7.93
C ALA A 50 -0.15 2.76 9.04
N GLY A 51 0.49 3.88 8.69
CA GLY A 51 1.19 4.74 9.65
C GLY A 51 0.26 5.37 10.66
N TRP A 52 -0.91 5.83 10.23
CA TRP A 52 -1.91 6.36 11.15
C TRP A 52 -2.54 5.29 12.03
N ALA A 53 -2.90 4.13 11.48
CA ALA A 53 -3.40 3.01 12.25
C ALA A 53 -2.41 2.59 13.34
N LYS A 54 -1.11 2.53 13.02
CA LYS A 54 -0.05 2.24 14.00
C LYS A 54 0.04 3.33 15.06
N LYS A 55 0.02 4.59 14.65
CA LYS A 55 0.16 5.74 15.54
C LYS A 55 -1.00 5.86 16.54
N VAL A 56 -2.24 5.60 16.12
CA VAL A 56 -3.42 5.74 16.99
C VAL A 56 -3.69 4.51 17.85
N THR A 57 -3.32 3.31 17.38
CA THR A 57 -3.62 2.06 18.13
C THR A 57 -2.43 1.46 18.86
N GLY A 58 -1.20 1.80 18.47
CA GLY A 58 0.02 1.14 18.93
C GLY A 58 0.18 -0.31 18.44
N LYS A 59 -0.75 -0.82 17.63
CA LYS A 59 -0.71 -2.19 17.09
C LYS A 59 0.20 -2.28 15.86
N PRO A 60 0.77 -3.47 15.59
CA PRO A 60 1.42 -3.75 14.31
C PRO A 60 0.52 -3.39 13.13
N THR A 61 1.13 -2.91 12.03
CA THR A 61 0.38 -2.62 10.80
C THR A 61 1.07 -3.12 9.55
N MET A 62 0.26 -3.42 8.52
CA MET A 62 0.73 -3.74 7.18
C MET A 62 0.33 -2.62 6.21
N THR A 63 1.28 -2.17 5.40
CA THR A 63 1.01 -1.31 4.25
C THR A 63 0.87 -2.12 2.96
N VAL A 64 0.04 -1.64 2.05
CA VAL A 64 -0.14 -2.22 0.71
C VAL A 64 -0.39 -1.11 -0.32
N GLY A 65 -0.33 -1.47 -1.60
CA GLY A 65 -0.81 -0.63 -2.69
C GLY A 65 0.31 -0.07 -3.55
N GLY A 66 0.33 -0.42 -4.84
CA GLY A 66 1.27 0.13 -5.82
C GLY A 66 2.74 -0.31 -5.68
N ILE A 67 3.07 -1.25 -4.80
CA ILE A 67 4.46 -1.71 -4.62
C ILE A 67 4.94 -2.43 -5.89
N GLY A 68 6.03 -1.95 -6.49
CA GLY A 68 6.55 -2.46 -7.77
C GLY A 68 5.68 -2.15 -9.00
N LEU A 69 4.66 -1.29 -8.86
CA LEU A 69 3.75 -0.88 -9.94
C LEU A 69 3.70 0.64 -10.05
N ASN A 70 3.74 1.16 -11.28
CA ASN A 70 3.72 2.59 -11.52
C ASN A 70 2.34 3.19 -11.21
N LYS A 71 2.38 4.46 -10.77
CA LYS A 71 1.26 5.37 -10.91
C LYS A 71 1.24 5.77 -12.39
N GLY A 72 0.12 5.66 -13.09
CA GLY A 72 0.00 6.35 -14.38
C GLY A 72 0.31 7.85 -14.16
N PHE A 73 1.53 8.29 -14.52
CA PHE A 73 1.98 9.66 -14.34
C PHE A 73 1.30 10.50 -15.43
N GLY A 74 0.21 11.19 -15.07
CA GLY A 74 -0.45 12.12 -15.99
C GLY A 74 -1.90 12.44 -15.63
N GLY A 75 -2.10 13.47 -14.79
CA GLY A 75 -3.14 14.49 -14.92
C GLY A 75 -4.64 14.15 -14.95
N SER A 76 -5.08 12.89 -14.96
CA SER A 76 -6.51 12.57 -14.97
C SER A 76 -6.76 11.24 -14.30
N MET A 77 -7.57 11.26 -13.23
CA MET A 77 -8.00 10.08 -12.48
C MET A 77 -8.70 9.01 -13.34
N ASP A 78 -9.07 9.35 -14.57
CA ASP A 78 -9.95 8.59 -15.47
C ASP A 78 -9.23 7.68 -16.48
N LYS A 79 -7.88 7.71 -16.55
CA LYS A 79 -7.10 6.83 -17.46
C LYS A 79 -5.89 6.16 -16.79
N ARG A 80 -6.06 5.69 -15.55
CA ARG A 80 -5.04 4.92 -14.84
C ARG A 80 -5.02 3.48 -15.35
N THR A 81 -4.03 3.11 -16.15
CA THR A 81 -3.66 1.70 -16.32
C THR A 81 -2.42 1.44 -15.48
N ASP A 82 -2.46 0.47 -14.58
CA ASP A 82 -1.29 0.07 -13.78
C ASP A 82 -0.31 -0.77 -14.63
N SER A 83 -0.08 -0.40 -15.89
CA SER A 83 0.71 -1.22 -16.81
C SER A 83 2.19 -1.15 -16.49
N ASP A 84 2.72 0.03 -16.17
CA ASP A 84 4.17 0.21 -16.13
C ASP A 84 4.75 -0.24 -14.78
N SER A 85 5.92 -0.88 -14.79
CA SER A 85 6.69 -1.18 -13.58
C SER A 85 7.42 0.07 -13.10
N VAL A 86 7.48 0.31 -11.79
CA VAL A 86 8.33 1.35 -11.19
C VAL A 86 9.16 0.74 -10.06
N ASN A 87 10.40 1.20 -9.90
CA ASN A 87 11.16 0.90 -8.70
C ASN A 87 10.84 1.94 -7.61
N ASN A 88 9.83 1.64 -6.79
CA ASN A 88 9.45 2.44 -5.61
C ASN A 88 9.86 1.76 -4.30
N LEU A 89 10.78 0.78 -4.35
CA LEU A 89 11.23 0.07 -3.16
C LEU A 89 12.06 0.96 -2.23
N ASP A 90 12.89 1.86 -2.74
CA ASP A 90 13.69 2.76 -1.89
C ASP A 90 12.80 3.66 -1.01
N LEU A 91 11.71 4.18 -1.57
CA LEU A 91 10.72 4.96 -0.82
C LEU A 91 9.99 4.08 0.21
N LEU A 92 9.64 2.85 -0.17
CA LEU A 92 8.98 1.91 0.73
C LEU A 92 9.88 1.52 1.91
N LEU A 93 11.15 1.24 1.63
CA LEU A 93 12.16 0.86 2.63
C LEU A 93 12.46 2.01 3.59
N SER A 94 12.65 3.24 3.09
CA SER A 94 12.90 4.38 3.98
C SER A 94 11.74 4.64 4.96
N ARG A 95 10.49 4.42 4.54
CA ARG A 95 9.31 4.51 5.42
C ARG A 95 9.21 3.34 6.39
N PHE A 96 9.58 2.15 5.95
CA PHE A 96 9.67 0.97 6.81
C PHE A 96 10.72 1.16 7.91
N GLU A 97 11.92 1.66 7.55
CA GLU A 97 13.01 1.96 8.49
C GLU A 97 12.65 3.10 9.45
N ALA A 98 11.81 4.05 9.03
CA ALA A 98 11.22 5.07 9.89
C ALA A 98 10.15 4.52 10.84
N GLY A 99 9.83 3.23 10.78
CA GLY A 99 8.88 2.55 11.66
C GLY A 99 7.42 2.82 11.35
N GLU A 100 7.09 3.37 10.17
CA GLU A 100 5.71 3.73 9.81
C GLU A 100 4.77 2.53 9.72
N PHE A 101 5.28 1.34 9.41
CA PHE A 101 4.51 0.09 9.35
C PHE A 101 5.45 -1.10 9.57
N ASP A 102 4.90 -2.26 9.91
CA ASP A 102 5.65 -3.45 10.34
C ASP A 102 5.70 -4.53 9.26
N LEU A 103 4.76 -4.51 8.32
CA LEU A 103 4.69 -5.45 7.20
C LEU A 103 4.37 -4.73 5.88
N ILE A 104 4.72 -5.40 4.79
CA ILE A 104 4.50 -4.94 3.41
C ILE A 104 3.75 -6.04 2.66
N GLY A 105 2.55 -5.74 2.18
CA GLY A 105 1.78 -6.65 1.32
C GLY A 105 1.96 -6.33 -0.16
N VAL A 106 2.41 -7.32 -0.93
CA VAL A 106 2.64 -7.20 -2.37
C VAL A 106 1.59 -8.02 -3.12
N GLY A 107 0.82 -7.35 -3.98
CA GLY A 107 -0.29 -7.97 -4.72
C GLY A 107 0.05 -8.20 -6.20
N ARG A 108 -0.50 -7.35 -7.07
CA ARG A 108 -0.46 -7.49 -8.53
C ARG A 108 0.95 -7.60 -9.14
N SER A 109 1.95 -6.92 -8.58
CA SER A 109 3.34 -7.05 -9.02
C SER A 109 3.89 -8.45 -8.77
N LEU A 110 3.60 -9.04 -7.61
CA LEU A 110 3.99 -10.41 -7.29
C LEU A 110 3.25 -11.43 -8.16
N LEU A 111 1.96 -11.22 -8.43
CA LEU A 111 1.20 -12.09 -9.34
C LEU A 111 1.69 -12.04 -10.78
N ASN A 112 2.32 -10.93 -11.18
CA ASN A 112 2.81 -10.74 -12.54
C ASN A 112 4.24 -11.28 -12.75
N ASP A 113 5.04 -11.30 -11.70
CA ASP A 113 6.46 -11.61 -11.75
C ASP A 113 6.80 -12.68 -10.71
N PRO A 114 6.85 -13.98 -11.09
CA PRO A 114 7.23 -15.05 -10.16
C PRO A 114 8.62 -14.89 -9.55
N ALA A 115 9.50 -14.12 -10.20
CA ALA A 115 10.85 -13.81 -9.71
C ALA A 115 10.90 -12.52 -8.86
N TRP A 116 9.76 -11.91 -8.53
CA TRP A 116 9.68 -10.59 -7.88
C TRP A 116 10.58 -10.46 -6.65
N ILE A 117 10.54 -11.43 -5.73
CA ILE A 117 11.36 -11.39 -4.50
C ILE A 117 12.86 -11.45 -4.81
N ARG A 118 13.26 -12.31 -5.77
CA ARG A 118 14.66 -12.43 -6.20
C ARG A 118 15.13 -11.12 -6.85
N LYS A 119 14.31 -10.56 -7.75
CA LYS A 119 14.60 -9.29 -8.44
C LYS A 119 14.68 -8.12 -7.47
N ALA A 120 13.73 -8.02 -6.53
CA ALA A 120 13.72 -7.02 -5.47
C ALA A 120 15.01 -7.06 -4.64
N ARG A 121 15.46 -8.25 -4.25
CA ARG A 121 16.72 -8.44 -3.53
C ARG A 121 17.96 -8.06 -4.37
N ALA A 122 17.92 -8.33 -5.67
CA ALA A 122 19.02 -8.09 -6.59
C ALA A 122 19.06 -6.65 -7.16
N GLY A 123 18.05 -5.82 -6.88
CA GLY A 123 17.89 -4.49 -7.50
C GLY A 123 17.58 -4.56 -9.00
N GLU A 124 17.00 -5.67 -9.47
CA GLU A 124 16.62 -5.87 -10.87
C GLU A 124 15.24 -5.26 -11.16
N PRO A 125 14.97 -4.84 -12.41
CA PRO A 125 13.67 -4.32 -12.81
C PRO A 125 12.57 -5.38 -12.74
N PHE A 126 11.37 -4.96 -12.35
CA PHE A 126 10.17 -5.79 -12.32
C PHE A 126 9.49 -5.90 -13.69
N ASP A 127 8.76 -6.98 -13.90
CA ASP A 127 7.95 -7.13 -15.11
C ASP A 127 6.74 -6.17 -15.09
N VAL A 128 6.46 -5.56 -16.24
CA VAL A 128 5.28 -4.73 -16.52
C VAL A 128 4.02 -5.57 -16.34
N PHE A 129 3.04 -5.02 -15.62
CA PHE A 129 1.80 -5.74 -15.32
C PHE A 129 0.96 -5.96 -16.59
N ASP A 130 0.69 -7.23 -16.92
CA ASP A 130 -0.26 -7.60 -17.97
C ASP A 130 -1.50 -8.27 -17.34
N PRO A 131 -2.70 -7.68 -17.46
CA PRO A 131 -3.95 -8.30 -17.00
C PRO A 131 -4.19 -9.71 -17.54
N LYS A 132 -3.59 -10.10 -18.66
CA LYS A 132 -3.68 -11.48 -19.19
C LYS A 132 -3.03 -12.49 -18.26
N ASN A 133 -2.05 -12.10 -17.45
CA ASN A 133 -1.38 -12.98 -16.50
C ASN A 133 -2.32 -13.43 -15.37
N LEU A 134 -3.37 -12.66 -15.06
CA LEU A 134 -4.41 -13.06 -14.09
C LEU A 134 -5.20 -14.31 -14.52
N ARG A 135 -5.05 -14.78 -15.77
CA ARG A 135 -5.72 -15.99 -16.30
C ARG A 135 -4.86 -17.25 -16.17
N ARG A 136 -3.65 -17.15 -15.61
CA ARG A 136 -2.67 -18.23 -15.55
C ARG A 136 -2.15 -18.36 -14.12
N LEU A 137 -2.03 -19.59 -13.64
CA LEU A 137 -1.29 -19.95 -12.43
C LEU A 137 -0.11 -20.78 -12.91
N THR A 138 1.00 -20.12 -13.20
CA THR A 138 2.25 -20.75 -13.68
C THR A 138 3.33 -20.63 -12.64
#